data_AF-A0AAV1J1Y8-F1
#
_entry.id   AF-A0AAV1J1Y8-F1
#
_cell.length_a   1.000
_cell.length_b   1.000
_cell.length_c   1.000
_cell.angle_alpha   90.00
_cell.angle_beta   90.00
_cell.angle_gamma   90.00
#
_symmetry.space_group_name_H-M   'P 1'
#
loop_
_entity.id
_entity.type
_entity.pdbx_description
1 polymer ?
#
loop_
_entity_poly.entity_id
_entity_poly.type
_entity_poly.pdbx_seq_one_letter_code
_entity_poly.pdbx_strand_id
1 'polypeptide(L)'
;MSVCHVLIAVQDWFTDYSFIRYIQTAEMLKPSLSASSANQETESHSSGESHPHLLLLHNRCNLEDYLPNSVKSMQDFYRQAFQRSNLQLNSGMYLYSDSNKNGNNIDSISKAYSVEICGRPINLFLLPEIYEDYDNKDIYRGHPAFGELAKRLRWIILGVNRHQITNVPNISEKGWFHFCNKTWESIKKCTFFLEYERFLP
;
A
#
# COMPACT_ATOMS: atom_id res chain seq x y z
N MET A 1 -0.11 -11.57 -3.10
CA MET A 1 -0.16 -10.75 -1.87
C MET A 1 0.19 -11.54 -0.59
N SER A 2 0.72 -12.77 -0.68
CA SER A 2 0.85 -13.67 0.48
C SER A 2 2.24 -13.73 1.14
N VAL A 3 3.25 -13.11 0.52
CA VAL A 3 4.67 -13.26 0.91
C VAL A 3 5.36 -11.95 1.21
N CYS A 4 4.64 -10.83 1.14
CA CYS A 4 5.16 -9.48 1.36
C CYS A 4 4.47 -8.81 2.55
N HIS A 5 5.16 -7.86 3.19
CA HIS A 5 4.59 -7.02 4.24
C HIS A 5 3.95 -5.76 3.67
N VAL A 6 4.56 -5.17 2.63
CA VAL A 6 4.10 -3.93 1.99
C VAL A 6 3.95 -4.20 0.48
N LEU A 7 2.84 -3.75 -0.08
CA LEU A 7 2.56 -3.71 -1.51
C LEU A 7 2.47 -2.24 -1.93
N ILE A 8 3.35 -1.82 -2.84
CA ILE A 8 3.35 -0.46 -3.38
C ILE A 8 2.66 -0.49 -4.74
N ALA A 9 1.51 0.15 -4.84
CA ALA A 9 0.73 0.29 -6.07
C ALA A 9 1.03 1.67 -6.67
N VAL A 10 1.78 1.69 -7.77
CA VAL A 10 2.26 2.92 -8.41
C VAL A 10 1.36 3.27 -9.60
N GLN A 11 0.91 4.52 -9.67
CA GLN A 11 0.07 5.04 -10.75
C GLN A 11 0.55 6.43 -11.19
N ASP A 12 0.57 6.69 -12.49
CA ASP A 12 0.99 7.99 -13.04
C ASP A 12 -0.18 8.99 -13.18
N TRP A 13 -1.43 8.53 -13.13
CA TRP A 13 -2.62 9.40 -13.21
C TRP A 13 -3.74 8.93 -12.28
N PHE A 14 -4.55 9.86 -11.79
CA PHE A 14 -5.76 9.60 -11.00
C PHE A 14 -7.01 9.73 -11.89
N THR A 15 -7.93 8.77 -11.99
CA THR A 15 -8.01 7.44 -11.37
C THR A 15 -8.16 6.32 -12.42
N ASP A 16 -7.37 5.24 -12.29
CA ASP A 16 -7.49 4.04 -13.13
C ASP A 16 -8.35 2.98 -12.43
N TYR A 17 -9.60 2.86 -12.87
CA TYR A 17 -10.55 1.87 -12.38
C TYR A 17 -10.11 0.41 -12.67
N SER A 18 -9.53 0.16 -13.84
CA SER A 18 -9.10 -1.18 -14.25
C SER A 18 -8.00 -1.68 -13.34
N PHE A 19 -7.05 -0.80 -13.00
CA PHE A 19 -5.98 -1.12 -12.07
C PHE A 19 -6.49 -1.46 -10.66
N ILE A 20 -7.45 -0.69 -10.14
CA ILE A 20 -8.05 -0.95 -8.83
C ILE A 20 -8.78 -2.29 -8.83
N ARG A 21 -9.58 -2.55 -9.87
CA ARG A 21 -10.30 -3.83 -10.03
C ARG A 21 -9.33 -4.99 -10.13
N TYR A 22 -8.18 -4.80 -10.80
CA TYR A 22 -7.13 -5.82 -10.88
C TYR A 22 -6.55 -6.16 -9.51
N ILE A 23 -6.24 -5.15 -8.68
CA ILE A 23 -5.76 -5.36 -7.29
C ILE A 23 -6.81 -6.12 -6.47
N GLN A 24 -8.08 -5.70 -6.52
CA GLN A 24 -9.18 -6.35 -5.79
C GLN A 24 -9.37 -7.80 -6.23
N THR A 25 -9.28 -8.07 -7.53
CA THR A 25 -9.38 -9.44 -8.07
C THR A 25 -8.18 -10.27 -7.61
N ALA A 26 -6.97 -9.72 -7.67
CA ALA A 26 -5.76 -10.42 -7.22
C ALA A 26 -5.78 -10.74 -5.71
N GLU A 27 -6.46 -9.93 -4.91
CA GLU A 27 -6.71 -10.23 -3.48
C GLU A 27 -7.56 -11.50 -3.31
N MET A 28 -8.63 -11.63 -4.11
CA MET A 28 -9.54 -12.79 -4.05
C MET A 28 -8.89 -14.10 -4.52
N LEU A 29 -7.90 -14.02 -5.42
CA LEU A 29 -7.20 -15.18 -5.98
C LEU A 29 -6.05 -15.70 -5.09
N LYS A 30 -5.91 -15.17 -3.88
CA LYS A 30 -4.91 -15.63 -2.92
C LYS A 30 -5.27 -17.03 -2.42
N PRO A 31 -4.40 -18.05 -2.58
CA PRO A 31 -4.66 -19.35 -1.98
C PRO A 31 -4.58 -19.24 -0.45
N SER A 32 -5.64 -19.67 0.23
CA SER A 32 -5.64 -19.83 1.68
C SER A 32 -4.69 -20.96 2.06
N LEU A 33 -3.52 -20.60 2.59
CA LEU A 33 -2.49 -21.58 2.98
C LEU A 33 -2.90 -22.41 4.21
N SER A 34 -3.97 -22.05 4.90
CA SER A 34 -4.58 -22.79 6.01
C SER A 34 -5.45 -23.96 5.56
N ALA A 35 -5.90 -24.00 4.31
CA ALA A 35 -6.72 -25.11 3.79
C ALA A 35 -5.90 -26.39 3.48
N SER A 36 -4.57 -26.32 3.53
CA SER A 36 -3.69 -27.49 3.31
C SER A 36 -3.49 -28.36 4.56
N SER A 37 -4.11 -28.00 5.69
CA SER A 37 -4.00 -28.73 6.96
C SER A 37 -5.38 -29.11 7.52
N ALA A 38 -6.27 -29.64 6.68
CA ALA A 38 -7.57 -30.19 7.10
C ALA A 38 -7.45 -31.53 7.88
N ASN A 39 -6.31 -31.80 8.53
CA ASN A 39 -6.04 -33.03 9.29
C ASN A 39 -5.32 -32.80 10.63
N GLN A 40 -5.35 -31.59 11.19
CA GLN A 40 -4.90 -31.38 12.57
C GLN A 40 -5.98 -30.64 13.35
N GLU A 41 -6.78 -31.43 14.05
CA GLU A 41 -7.56 -31.00 15.21
C GLU A 41 -6.59 -30.49 16.29
N THR A 42 -6.43 -29.19 16.39
CA THR A 42 -6.02 -28.54 17.63
C THR A 42 -6.51 -27.09 17.64
N GLU A 43 -7.55 -26.85 18.43
CA GLU A 43 -7.93 -25.51 18.87
C GLU A 43 -6.76 -24.88 19.65
N SER A 44 -6.16 -23.81 19.13
CA SER A 44 -5.72 -22.64 19.92
C SER A 44 -4.91 -21.66 19.07
N HIS A 45 -5.32 -20.39 19.16
CA HIS A 45 -4.82 -19.22 18.43
C HIS A 45 -5.31 -19.11 16.99
N SER A 46 -6.36 -18.31 16.82
CA SER A 46 -6.67 -17.61 15.59
C SER A 46 -5.46 -16.76 15.15
N SER A 47 -4.48 -17.37 14.48
CA SER A 47 -3.49 -16.62 13.71
C SER A 47 -4.21 -16.06 12.50
N GLY A 48 -4.85 -14.90 12.69
CA GLY A 48 -5.60 -14.19 11.65
C GLY A 48 -4.76 -14.06 10.39
N GLU A 49 -5.43 -14.22 9.25
CA GLU A 49 -4.78 -14.12 7.95
C GLU A 49 -4.06 -12.76 7.83
N SER A 50 -2.73 -12.80 7.70
CA SER A 50 -1.94 -11.58 7.58
C SER A 50 -2.14 -10.99 6.18
N HIS A 51 -2.61 -9.74 6.14
CA HIS A 51 -2.79 -8.97 4.92
C HIS A 51 -1.71 -7.88 4.82
N PRO A 52 -1.09 -7.71 3.64
CA PRO A 52 -0.05 -6.71 3.49
C PRO A 52 -0.62 -5.30 3.60
N HIS A 53 0.26 -4.38 3.99
CA HIS A 53 0.03 -2.95 3.89
C HIS A 53 0.00 -2.53 2.43
N LEU A 54 -1.10 -1.93 1.98
CA LEU A 54 -1.19 -1.36 0.63
C LEU A 54 -0.81 0.12 0.71
N LEU A 55 0.20 0.53 -0.04
CA LEU A 55 0.58 1.92 -0.27
C LEU A 55 0.22 2.32 -1.70
N LEU A 56 -0.65 3.32 -1.82
CA LEU A 56 -1.02 3.95 -3.07
C LEU A 56 -0.04 5.09 -3.36
N LEU A 57 0.79 4.91 -4.38
CA LEU A 57 1.82 5.87 -4.76
C LEU A 57 1.43 6.51 -6.09
N HIS A 58 1.02 7.78 -6.05
CA HIS A 58 0.88 8.56 -7.27
C HIS A 58 2.24 9.13 -7.64
N ASN A 59 2.68 8.78 -8.84
CA ASN A 59 3.91 9.25 -9.46
C ASN A 59 3.57 10.34 -10.49
N ARG A 60 4.56 11.16 -10.87
CA ARG A 60 4.40 12.28 -11.81
C ARG A 60 3.25 13.23 -11.46
N CYS A 61 3.07 13.49 -10.17
CA CYS A 61 2.05 14.41 -9.69
C CYS A 61 2.35 15.85 -10.13
N ASN A 62 1.31 16.57 -10.54
CA ASN A 62 1.35 17.97 -10.88
C ASN A 62 0.92 18.84 -9.69
N LEU A 63 1.07 20.16 -9.82
CA LEU A 63 0.68 21.12 -8.78
C LEU A 63 -0.76 20.92 -8.28
N GLU A 64 -1.70 20.64 -9.19
CA GLU A 64 -3.12 20.46 -8.86
C GLU A 64 -3.39 19.23 -7.99
N ASP A 65 -2.58 18.18 -8.10
CA ASP A 65 -2.69 16.95 -7.29
C ASP A 65 -2.31 17.21 -5.83
N TYR A 66 -1.42 18.17 -5.60
CA TYR A 66 -1.02 18.60 -4.26
C TYR A 66 -2.03 19.53 -3.59
N LEU A 67 -3.12 19.95 -4.25
CA LEU A 67 -4.14 20.74 -3.57
C LEU A 67 -4.83 19.91 -2.47
N PRO A 68 -5.08 20.47 -1.27
CA PRO A 68 -5.70 19.73 -0.17
C PRO A 68 -7.05 19.07 -0.52
N ASN A 69 -7.85 19.74 -1.36
CA ASN A 69 -9.13 19.21 -1.85
C ASN A 69 -8.94 18.02 -2.80
N SER A 70 -7.91 18.05 -3.65
CA SER A 70 -7.54 16.94 -4.54
C SER A 70 -7.13 15.73 -3.72
N VAL A 71 -6.24 15.91 -2.74
CA VAL A 71 -5.83 14.84 -1.82
C VAL A 71 -7.01 14.28 -1.05
N LYS A 72 -7.90 15.12 -0.50
CA LYS A 72 -9.14 14.65 0.14
C LYS A 72 -9.98 13.78 -0.78
N SER A 73 -10.20 14.23 -2.01
CA SER A 73 -11.00 13.51 -3.01
C SER A 73 -10.37 12.15 -3.37
N MET A 74 -9.04 12.10 -3.54
CA MET A 74 -8.30 10.85 -3.77
C MET A 74 -8.47 9.88 -2.59
N GLN A 75 -8.30 10.36 -1.36
CA GLN A 75 -8.45 9.52 -0.17
C GLN A 75 -9.87 8.98 0.00
N ASP A 76 -10.88 9.82 -0.24
CA ASP A 76 -12.29 9.41 -0.13
C ASP A 76 -12.64 8.36 -1.20
N PHE A 77 -12.18 8.56 -2.43
CA PHE A 77 -12.34 7.60 -3.52
C PHE A 77 -11.71 6.24 -3.18
N TYR A 78 -10.45 6.20 -2.76
CA TYR A 78 -9.79 4.92 -2.43
C TYR A 78 -10.39 4.25 -1.19
N ARG A 79 -10.84 5.02 -0.20
CA ARG A 79 -11.52 4.47 0.96
C ARG A 79 -12.82 3.76 0.57
N GLN A 80 -13.58 4.34 -0.37
CA GLN A 80 -14.78 3.69 -0.90
C GLN A 80 -14.44 2.48 -1.77
N ALA A 81 -13.44 2.60 -2.65
CA ALA A 81 -13.03 1.53 -3.55
C ALA A 81 -12.59 0.28 -2.76
N PHE A 82 -11.77 0.46 -1.72
CA PHE A 82 -11.22 -0.64 -0.92
C PHE A 82 -12.01 -0.94 0.36
N GLN A 83 -13.24 -0.44 0.51
CA GLN A 83 -14.04 -0.64 1.73
C GLN A 83 -14.31 -2.12 2.07
N ARG A 84 -14.30 -3.00 1.06
CA ARG A 84 -14.49 -4.45 1.19
C ARG A 84 -13.18 -5.27 1.11
N SER A 85 -12.05 -4.60 0.92
CA SER A 85 -10.74 -5.23 0.84
C SER A 85 -10.18 -5.43 2.25
N ASN A 86 -9.45 -6.52 2.46
CA ASN A 86 -8.74 -6.80 3.71
C ASN A 86 -7.33 -6.21 3.74
N LEU A 87 -6.88 -5.58 2.64
CA LEU A 87 -5.58 -4.90 2.58
C LEU A 87 -5.49 -3.76 3.59
N GLN A 88 -4.33 -3.62 4.23
CA GLN A 88 -4.14 -2.63 5.29
C GLN A 88 -3.83 -1.26 4.68
N LEU A 89 -4.84 -0.37 4.70
CA LEU A 89 -4.74 1.01 4.20
C LEU A 89 -4.38 2.03 5.28
N ASN A 90 -4.30 1.64 6.55
CA ASN A 90 -4.13 2.54 7.68
C ASN A 90 -2.89 2.14 8.49
N SER A 91 -1.72 2.45 7.97
CA SER A 91 -0.44 1.96 8.50
C SER A 91 0.55 3.08 8.82
N GLY A 92 0.11 4.34 8.73
CA GLY A 92 0.94 5.52 8.94
C GLY A 92 1.75 5.93 7.70
N MET A 93 1.50 5.34 6.53
CA MET A 93 2.24 5.63 5.30
C MET A 93 1.61 6.75 4.47
N TYR A 94 1.46 7.94 5.05
CA TYR A 94 0.73 9.05 4.44
C TYR A 94 1.56 10.34 4.34
N LEU A 95 1.10 11.26 3.50
CA LEU A 95 1.79 12.52 3.19
C LEU A 95 1.81 13.52 4.36
N TYR A 96 0.84 13.49 5.28
CA TYR A 96 0.69 14.47 6.36
C TYR A 96 0.36 13.84 7.71
N SER A 97 0.95 14.33 8.80
CA SER A 97 0.70 13.78 10.14
C SER A 97 -0.66 14.19 10.72
N ASP A 98 -1.32 13.24 11.40
CA ASP A 98 -2.37 13.56 12.37
C ASP A 98 -1.73 14.22 13.59
N SER A 99 -1.88 15.55 13.70
CA SER A 99 -1.35 16.38 14.79
C SER A 99 -1.73 15.86 16.18
N ASN A 100 -2.79 15.06 16.29
CA ASN A 100 -3.33 14.58 17.57
C ASN A 100 -2.75 13.25 18.06
N LYS A 101 -1.93 12.54 17.27
CA LYS A 101 -1.46 11.20 17.67
C LYS A 101 0.01 11.07 18.01
N ASN A 102 0.86 12.01 17.61
CA ASN A 102 2.26 12.13 18.05
C ASN A 102 2.74 13.53 17.68
N GLY A 103 2.70 14.46 18.63
CA GLY A 103 2.98 15.89 18.47
C GLY A 103 4.44 16.27 18.17
N ASN A 104 5.14 15.49 17.34
CA ASN A 104 6.37 15.96 16.73
C ASN A 104 5.98 16.60 15.39
N ASN A 105 6.07 17.93 15.33
CA ASN A 105 6.05 18.76 14.11
C ASN A 105 7.14 18.30 13.12
N ILE A 106 7.01 17.10 12.55
CA ILE A 106 7.97 16.53 11.59
C ILE A 106 7.68 17.07 10.19
N ASP A 107 6.50 17.68 9.99
CA ASP A 107 6.05 18.09 8.67
C ASP A 107 6.17 19.60 8.44
N SER A 108 7.41 20.08 8.34
CA SER A 108 7.71 21.39 7.75
C SER A 108 7.48 21.43 6.24
N ILE A 109 7.27 20.27 5.61
CA ILE A 109 7.21 20.08 4.16
C ILE A 109 5.93 20.72 3.59
N SER A 110 4.79 20.58 4.28
CA SER A 110 3.55 21.21 3.82
C SER A 110 2.58 21.54 4.96
N LYS A 111 2.72 22.74 5.54
CA LYS A 111 1.80 23.29 6.56
C LYS A 111 0.33 23.38 6.11
N ALA A 112 0.08 23.27 4.81
CA ALA A 112 -1.25 23.33 4.22
C ALA A 112 -2.08 22.04 4.41
N TYR A 113 -1.46 20.94 4.83
CA TYR A 113 -2.15 19.67 5.02
C TYR A 113 -2.46 19.46 6.50
N SER A 114 -3.72 19.18 6.78
CA SER A 114 -4.18 18.77 8.11
C SER A 114 -5.28 17.73 7.94
N VAL A 115 -5.57 16.99 9.02
CA VAL A 115 -6.69 16.04 9.05
C VAL A 115 -8.03 16.75 8.84
N GLU A 116 -8.15 18.00 9.27
CA GLU A 116 -9.38 18.79 9.09
C GLU A 116 -9.63 19.14 7.62
N ILE A 117 -8.57 19.50 6.88
CA ILE A 117 -8.68 19.94 5.49
C ILE A 117 -8.70 18.73 4.54
N CYS A 118 -7.75 17.81 4.71
CA CYS A 118 -7.55 16.67 3.80
C CYS A 118 -8.36 15.42 4.19
N GLY A 119 -8.97 15.43 5.37
CA GLY A 119 -9.69 14.27 5.91
C GLY A 119 -8.78 13.27 6.62
N ARG A 120 -9.34 12.12 7.00
CA ARG A 120 -8.60 11.05 7.69
C ARG A 120 -7.60 10.38 6.73
N PRO A 121 -6.30 10.37 7.05
CA PRO A 121 -5.31 9.86 6.11
C PRO A 121 -5.42 8.35 5.91
N ILE A 122 -5.17 7.92 4.67
CA ILE A 122 -4.91 6.53 4.28
C ILE A 122 -3.48 6.43 3.75
N ASN A 123 -2.96 5.23 3.51
CA ASN A 123 -1.65 4.99 2.93
C ASN A 123 -1.57 5.49 1.47
N LEU A 124 -1.46 6.81 1.31
CA LEU A 124 -1.41 7.55 0.05
C LEU A 124 -0.18 8.47 0.08
N PHE A 125 0.63 8.39 -0.95
CA PHE A 125 1.82 9.23 -1.10
C PHE A 125 1.94 9.76 -2.53
N LEU A 126 2.44 10.99 -2.67
CA LEU A 126 2.55 11.70 -3.94
C LEU A 126 4.02 12.00 -4.24
N LEU A 127 4.48 11.66 -5.45
CA LEU A 127 5.79 12.02 -5.97
C LEU A 127 5.64 12.89 -7.22
N PRO A 128 6.34 14.02 -7.28
CA PRO A 128 6.27 14.90 -8.43
C PRO A 128 7.10 14.35 -9.59
N GLU A 129 6.86 14.87 -10.79
CA GLU A 129 7.72 14.62 -11.93
C GLU A 129 9.11 15.26 -11.75
N ILE A 130 10.14 14.59 -12.26
CA ILE A 130 11.51 15.10 -12.26
C ILE A 130 11.71 15.86 -13.57
N TYR A 131 11.77 17.18 -13.48
CA TYR A 131 12.02 18.06 -14.63
C TYR A 131 13.51 18.32 -14.83
N GLU A 132 13.94 18.62 -16.05
CA GLU A 132 15.35 18.94 -16.36
C GLU A 132 15.85 20.19 -15.62
N ASP A 133 14.94 21.13 -15.33
CA ASP A 133 15.20 22.35 -14.59
C ASP A 133 15.03 22.18 -13.06
N TYR A 134 15.14 20.94 -12.55
CA TYR A 134 14.85 20.59 -11.14
C TYR A 134 15.48 21.54 -10.11
N ASP A 135 16.73 21.96 -10.34
CA ASP A 135 17.50 22.82 -9.44
C ASP A 135 17.16 24.32 -9.52
N ASN A 136 16.30 24.72 -10.46
CA ASN A 136 15.90 26.11 -10.63
C ASN A 136 14.89 26.54 -9.55
N LYS A 137 15.38 27.30 -8.56
CA LYS A 137 14.58 27.79 -7.42
C LYS A 137 13.64 28.95 -7.77
N ASP A 138 13.80 29.56 -8.94
CA ASP A 138 12.97 30.70 -9.37
C ASP A 138 11.60 30.24 -9.90
N ILE A 139 11.45 28.93 -10.18
CA ILE A 139 10.22 28.36 -10.71
C ILE A 139 9.38 27.83 -9.54
N TYR A 140 8.25 28.48 -9.29
CA TYR A 140 7.27 28.00 -8.32
C TYR A 140 6.54 26.76 -8.87
N ARG A 141 6.80 25.59 -8.27
CA ARG A 141 6.16 24.32 -8.65
C ARG A 141 4.97 23.91 -7.78
N GLY A 142 4.75 24.60 -6.65
CA GLY A 142 3.63 24.31 -5.75
C GLY A 142 3.68 22.96 -5.01
N HIS A 143 4.81 22.27 -5.06
CA HIS A 143 5.05 21.03 -4.32
C HIS A 143 6.48 20.98 -3.76
N PRO A 144 6.74 20.14 -2.74
CA PRO A 144 8.09 19.92 -2.22
C PRO A 144 9.02 19.26 -3.25
N ALA A 145 10.32 19.38 -3.02
CA ALA A 145 11.32 18.82 -3.91
C ALA A 145 11.27 17.27 -3.92
N PHE A 146 11.45 16.66 -5.09
CA PHE A 146 11.42 15.19 -5.26
C PHE A 146 12.33 14.47 -4.27
N GLY A 147 13.57 14.94 -4.09
CA GLY A 147 14.54 14.31 -3.19
C GLY A 147 14.09 14.26 -1.73
N GLU A 148 13.39 15.30 -1.25
CA GLU A 148 12.84 15.34 0.10
C GLU A 148 11.69 14.33 0.27
N LEU A 149 10.79 14.29 -0.70
CA LEU A 149 9.65 13.36 -0.72
C LEU A 149 10.10 11.91 -0.87
N ALA A 150 11.07 11.63 -1.76
CA ALA A 150 11.63 10.29 -1.95
C ALA A 150 12.38 9.80 -0.70
N LYS A 151 13.16 10.69 -0.06
CA LYS A 151 13.81 10.37 1.22
C LYS A 151 12.75 10.03 2.26
N ARG A 152 11.72 10.86 2.41
CA ARG A 152 10.63 10.63 3.36
C ARG A 152 9.90 9.32 3.10
N LEU A 153 9.52 9.05 1.85
CA LEU A 153 8.89 7.80 1.43
C LEU A 153 9.72 6.58 1.85
N ARG A 154 11.05 6.64 1.66
CA ARG A 154 11.96 5.58 2.09
C ARG A 154 11.92 5.35 3.61
N TRP A 155 11.94 6.42 4.42
CA TRP A 155 11.83 6.28 5.88
C TRP A 155 10.50 5.66 6.30
N ILE A 156 9.40 6.12 5.67
CA ILE A 156 8.05 5.61 5.92
C ILE A 156 8.00 4.10 5.64
N ILE A 157 8.40 3.67 4.44
CA ILE A 157 8.34 2.25 4.03
C ILE A 157 9.21 1.37 4.95
N LEU A 158 10.42 1.82 5.27
CA LEU A 158 11.34 1.03 6.12
C LEU A 158 10.89 0.97 7.57
N GLY A 159 10.12 1.95 8.04
CA GLY A 159 9.59 2.05 9.40
C GLY A 159 8.27 1.31 9.64
N VAL A 160 7.67 0.71 8.61
CA VAL A 160 6.40 -0.03 8.74
C VAL A 160 6.54 -1.25 9.65
N ASN A 161 5.50 -1.49 10.46
CA ASN A 161 5.41 -2.70 11.29
C ASN A 161 5.38 -3.97 10.42
N ARG A 162 6.31 -4.88 10.70
CA ARG A 162 6.43 -6.17 10.03
C ARG A 162 5.67 -7.23 10.83
N HIS A 163 4.43 -7.47 10.44
CA HIS A 163 3.64 -8.56 10.99
C HIS A 163 4.17 -9.92 10.53
N GLN A 164 4.00 -10.95 11.35
CA GLN A 164 4.41 -12.30 10.99
C GLN A 164 3.60 -12.80 9.77
N ILE A 165 4.29 -13.23 8.72
CA ILE A 165 3.65 -13.71 7.46
C ILE A 165 3.21 -15.18 7.59
N THR A 166 3.93 -15.98 8.38
CA THR A 166 3.73 -17.43 8.48
C THR A 166 3.42 -17.82 9.93
N ASN A 167 2.84 -19.01 10.14
CA ASN A 167 2.63 -19.56 11.49
C ASN A 167 3.94 -19.97 12.19
N VAL A 168 5.08 -19.94 11.48
CA VAL A 168 6.39 -20.28 12.05
C VAL A 168 7.01 -19.01 12.66
N PRO A 169 7.22 -18.95 13.97
CA PRO A 169 7.83 -17.79 14.61
C PRO A 169 9.28 -17.60 14.12
N ASN A 170 9.68 -16.34 13.96
CA ASN A 170 11.06 -15.93 13.64
C ASN A 170 11.67 -16.63 12.40
N ILE A 171 10.94 -16.61 11.28
CA ILE A 171 11.44 -17.10 10.00
C ILE A 171 12.68 -16.31 9.54
N SER A 172 13.74 -17.02 9.16
CA SER A 172 14.94 -16.41 8.54
C SER A 172 14.69 -16.11 7.06
N GLU A 173 15.55 -15.29 6.44
CA GLU A 173 15.45 -14.98 5.00
C GLU A 173 15.50 -16.23 4.12
N LYS A 174 16.35 -17.20 4.47
CA LYS A 174 16.39 -18.50 3.78
C LYS A 174 15.09 -19.27 3.95
N GLY A 175 14.51 -19.25 5.15
CA GLY A 175 13.20 -19.84 5.42
C GLY A 175 12.08 -19.17 4.61
N TRP A 176 12.09 -17.85 4.53
CA TRP A 176 11.15 -17.06 3.74
C TRP A 176 11.26 -17.40 2.25
N PHE A 177 12.46 -17.58 1.72
CA PHE A 177 12.66 -18.02 0.33
C PHE A 177 12.05 -19.40 0.07
N HIS A 178 12.25 -20.37 0.96
CA HIS A 178 11.62 -21.68 0.84
C HIS A 178 10.09 -21.59 0.93
N PHE A 179 9.56 -20.73 1.79
CA PHE A 179 8.13 -20.45 1.89
C PHE A 179 7.57 -19.83 0.59
N CYS A 180 8.29 -18.91 -0.03
CA CYS A 180 7.91 -18.33 -1.32
C CYS A 180 7.81 -19.39 -2.40
N ASN A 181 8.81 -20.28 -2.49
CA ASN A 181 8.78 -21.39 -3.46
C ASN A 181 7.58 -22.31 -3.24
N LYS A 182 7.29 -22.69 -1.99
CA LYS A 182 6.11 -23.51 -1.67
C LYS A 182 4.81 -22.80 -2.04
N THR A 183 4.71 -21.50 -1.74
CA THR A 183 3.53 -20.68 -2.07
C THR A 183 3.32 -20.59 -3.58
N TRP A 184 4.40 -20.41 -4.34
CA TRP A 184 4.37 -20.36 -5.81
C TRP A 184 3.90 -21.67 -6.44
N GLU A 185 4.42 -22.81 -5.95
CA GLU A 185 3.98 -24.12 -6.42
C GLU A 185 2.51 -24.41 -6.06
N SER A 186 2.02 -23.88 -4.94
CA SER A 186 0.60 -23.94 -4.58
C SER A 186 -0.26 -23.10 -5.53
N ILE A 187 0.17 -21.86 -5.83
CA ILE A 187 -0.51 -20.96 -6.78
C ILE A 187 -0.65 -21.62 -8.15
N LYS A 188 0.43 -22.21 -8.69
CA LYS A 188 0.40 -22.91 -9.98
C LYS A 188 -0.61 -24.06 -10.06
N LYS A 189 -0.81 -24.77 -8.95
CA LYS A 189 -1.73 -25.90 -8.87
C LYS A 189 -3.15 -25.48 -8.50
N CYS A 190 -3.36 -24.21 -8.18
CA CYS A 190 -4.62 -23.71 -7.67
C CYS A 190 -5.65 -23.60 -8.79
N THR A 191 -6.81 -24.24 -8.59
CA THR A 191 -7.89 -24.27 -9.58
C THR A 191 -8.59 -22.92 -9.75
N PHE A 192 -8.48 -22.00 -8.77
CA PHE A 192 -9.12 -20.68 -8.84
C PHE A 192 -8.64 -19.85 -10.04
N PHE A 193 -7.36 -19.93 -10.40
CA PHE A 193 -6.85 -19.22 -11.57
C PHE A 193 -7.43 -19.78 -12.87
N LEU A 194 -7.57 -21.11 -12.96
CA LEU A 194 -8.18 -21.78 -14.13
C LEU A 194 -9.66 -21.45 -14.26
N GLU A 195 -10.39 -21.35 -13.14
CA GLU A 195 -11.79 -20.93 -13.16
C GLU A 195 -11.93 -19.46 -13.55
N TYR A 196 -11.11 -18.58 -12.99
CA TYR A 196 -11.12 -17.16 -13.35
C TYR A 196 -10.81 -16.95 -14.84
N GLU A 197 -9.83 -17.69 -15.38
CA GLU A 197 -9.47 -17.65 -16.80
C GLU A 197 -10.66 -18.02 -17.71
N ARG A 198 -11.49 -18.99 -17.31
CA ARG A 198 -12.71 -19.37 -18.07
C ARG A 198 -13.75 -18.26 -18.13
N PHE A 199 -13.74 -17.33 -17.17
CA PHE A 199 -14.66 -16.19 -17.12
C PHE A 199 -14.08 -14.91 -17.72
N LEU A 200 -12.83 -14.94 -18.20
CA LEU A 200 -12.29 -13.84 -18.98
C LEU A 200 -12.95 -13.84 -20.38
N PRO A 201 -13.51 -12.71 -20.83
CA PRO A 201 -14.15 -12.58 -22.13
C PRO A 201 -13.16 -12.64 -23.30
#